data_AF-A0A0Q9K1J5-F1
#
_entry.id   AF-A0A0Q9K1J5-F1
#
_cell.length_a   1.000
_cell.length_b   1.000
_cell.length_c   1.000
_cell.angle_alpha   90.00
_cell.angle_beta   90.00
_cell.angle_gamma   90.00
#
_symmetry.space_group_name_H-M   'P 1'
#
loop_
_entity.id
_entity.type
_entity.pdbx_description
1 polymer ?
#
loop_
_entity_poly.entity_id
_entity_poly.type
_entity_poly.pdbx_seq_one_letter_code
_entity_poly.pdbx_strand_id
1 'polypeptide(L)'
;MKKILSKKISKVISVGVLFTFVFGLIFAVSPVEKASALSYDGSNPISTGCAYKSPITYETKYIYKNGVKIGYLQLKGSAYCHTAWGYVKFYSAAPYDYYANAYVDSYTNGTTWRTSKSCTSSGGNGMVMKGQTSCYTAQLWDKDPYKASAEVWIYSSSGAGTRYAITGRH
;
A
#
# COMPACT_ATOMS: atom_id res chain seq x y z
N MET A 1 1.36 42.70 -72.71
CA MET A 1 2.46 42.25 -71.83
C MET A 1 1.86 41.53 -70.62
N LYS A 2 1.88 40.19 -70.60
CA LYS A 2 1.28 39.37 -69.53
C LYS A 2 2.26 38.25 -69.18
N LYS A 3 3.27 38.56 -68.37
CA LYS A 3 4.24 37.65 -67.72
C LYS A 3 5.07 38.57 -66.80
N ILE A 4 5.55 38.05 -65.67
CA ILE A 4 6.36 38.75 -64.63
C ILE A 4 5.59 39.16 -63.35
N LEU A 5 4.46 38.52 -62.99
CA LEU A 5 3.91 38.70 -61.63
C LEU A 5 3.45 37.40 -60.96
N SER A 6 4.16 36.29 -61.18
CA SER A 6 3.76 34.98 -60.62
C SER A 6 4.93 34.16 -60.04
N LYS A 7 6.15 34.71 -59.93
CA LYS A 7 7.33 33.92 -59.52
C LYS A 7 7.97 34.27 -58.17
N LYS A 8 7.45 35.25 -57.42
CA LYS A 8 8.06 35.67 -56.13
C LYS A 8 7.22 35.41 -54.87
N ILE A 9 5.98 34.92 -54.99
CA ILE A 9 5.12 34.64 -53.82
C ILE A 9 5.19 33.17 -53.34
N SER A 10 5.86 32.29 -54.10
CA SER A 10 5.95 30.86 -53.75
C SER A 10 7.12 30.46 -52.85
N LYS A 11 8.04 31.38 -52.49
CA LYS A 11 9.27 31.04 -51.75
C LYS A 11 9.35 31.55 -50.31
N VAL A 12 8.32 32.24 -49.82
CA VAL A 12 8.29 32.77 -48.43
C VAL A 12 7.38 31.94 -47.52
N ILE A 13 6.50 31.10 -48.09
CA ILE A 13 5.56 30.28 -47.31
C ILE A 13 6.18 28.94 -46.85
N SER A 14 7.35 28.55 -47.37
CA SER A 14 7.98 27.25 -47.03
C SER A 14 8.96 27.28 -45.85
N VAL A 15 9.21 28.43 -45.23
CA VAL A 15 10.16 28.53 -44.09
C VAL A 15 9.46 28.86 -42.76
N GLY A 16 8.24 29.41 -42.79
CA GLY A 16 7.49 29.79 -41.58
C GLY A 16 6.68 28.68 -40.91
N VAL A 17 6.54 27.51 -41.54
CA VAL A 17 5.69 26.41 -41.02
C VAL A 17 6.52 25.29 -40.37
N LEU A 18 7.85 25.29 -40.52
CA LEU A 18 8.72 24.25 -39.94
C LEU A 18 9.20 24.55 -38.51
N PHE A 19 9.10 25.80 -38.04
CA PHE A 19 9.65 26.18 -36.74
C PHE A 19 8.64 26.10 -35.58
N THR A 20 7.36 25.93 -35.85
CA THR A 20 6.32 25.77 -34.81
C THR A 20 6.05 24.31 -34.43
N PHE A 21 6.71 23.33 -35.07
CA PHE A 21 6.46 21.91 -34.84
C PHE A 21 7.45 21.21 -33.90
N VAL A 22 8.47 21.90 -33.37
CA VAL A 22 9.54 21.25 -32.58
C VAL A 22 9.45 21.51 -31.07
N PHE A 23 8.58 22.43 -30.61
CA PHE A 23 8.54 22.83 -29.19
C PHE A 23 7.31 22.32 -28.40
N GLY A 24 6.50 21.43 -28.97
CA GLY A 24 5.23 20.99 -28.37
C GLY A 24 5.21 19.59 -27.72
N LEU A 25 6.31 18.83 -27.77
CA LEU A 25 6.31 17.42 -27.35
C LEU A 25 7.30 17.10 -26.23
N ILE A 26 7.62 18.08 -25.38
CA ILE A 26 8.08 17.77 -24.03
C ILE A 26 6.83 17.75 -23.13
N PHE A 27 5.91 16.82 -23.43
CA PHE A 27 4.97 16.41 -22.40
C PHE A 27 5.83 15.80 -21.30
N ALA A 28 5.94 16.57 -20.21
CA ALA A 28 6.43 16.09 -18.95
C ALA A 28 5.74 14.75 -18.64
N VAL A 29 6.45 13.65 -18.89
CA VAL A 29 6.30 12.44 -18.11
C VAL A 29 6.79 12.80 -16.71
N SER A 30 5.93 13.50 -15.97
CA SER A 30 6.02 13.50 -14.53
C SER A 30 5.87 12.05 -14.06
N PRO A 31 6.60 11.60 -13.03
CA PRO A 31 6.46 10.24 -12.53
C PRO A 31 5.08 10.09 -11.87
N VAL A 32 4.05 9.75 -12.67
CA VAL A 32 2.69 9.43 -12.20
C VAL A 32 2.71 8.24 -11.24
N GLU A 33 3.74 7.39 -11.36
CA GLU A 33 4.01 6.22 -10.52
C GLU A 33 4.02 6.51 -9.01
N LYS A 34 4.48 7.69 -8.55
CA LYS A 34 4.56 7.98 -7.10
C LYS A 34 3.23 8.40 -6.49
N ALA A 35 2.33 9.01 -7.26
CA ALA A 35 1.06 9.53 -6.73
C ALA A 35 -0.04 8.46 -6.72
N SER A 36 -0.12 7.63 -7.77
CA SER A 36 -1.07 6.49 -7.85
C SER A 36 -0.69 5.32 -6.92
N ALA A 37 0.49 5.39 -6.32
CA ALA A 37 1.04 4.42 -5.41
C ALA A 37 0.52 4.61 -3.97
N LEU A 38 0.67 5.84 -3.46
CA LEU A 38 0.12 6.26 -2.17
C LEU A 38 -1.41 6.24 -2.15
N SER A 39 -2.09 6.19 -3.30
CA SER A 39 -3.55 6.12 -3.35
C SER A 39 -4.13 4.84 -2.75
N TYR A 40 -3.33 3.79 -2.58
CA TYR A 40 -3.76 2.58 -1.88
C TYR A 40 -3.68 2.69 -0.36
N ASP A 41 -3.02 3.71 0.20
CA ASP A 41 -2.93 3.86 1.65
C ASP A 41 -4.31 3.96 2.29
N GLY A 42 -4.57 3.09 3.27
CA GLY A 42 -5.86 3.05 3.96
C GLY A 42 -6.99 2.39 3.15
N SER A 43 -6.73 1.85 1.96
CA SER A 43 -7.72 1.07 1.22
C SER A 43 -7.78 -0.39 1.71
N ASN A 44 -8.88 -1.08 1.41
CA ASN A 44 -9.02 -2.49 1.74
C ASN A 44 -8.33 -3.37 0.68
N PRO A 45 -7.32 -4.19 1.06
CA PRO A 45 -6.53 -4.99 0.11
C PRO A 45 -7.35 -6.03 -0.66
N ILE A 46 -8.48 -6.48 -0.10
CA ILE A 46 -9.42 -7.39 -0.75
C ILE A 46 -10.20 -6.63 -1.84
N SER A 47 -10.81 -5.51 -1.48
CA SER A 47 -11.67 -4.72 -2.39
C SER A 47 -10.91 -4.14 -3.59
N THR A 48 -9.65 -3.77 -3.40
CA THR A 48 -8.77 -3.25 -4.47
C THR A 48 -8.19 -4.37 -5.33
N GLY A 49 -8.37 -5.63 -4.93
CA GLY A 49 -7.82 -6.81 -5.59
C GLY A 49 -6.32 -7.04 -5.33
N CYS A 50 -5.65 -6.16 -4.57
CA CYS A 50 -4.23 -6.26 -4.26
C CYS A 50 -3.88 -7.55 -3.52
N ALA A 51 -4.79 -8.05 -2.67
CA ALA A 51 -4.62 -9.33 -1.97
C ALA A 51 -4.48 -10.55 -2.90
N TYR A 52 -4.86 -10.42 -4.18
CA TYR A 52 -4.89 -11.52 -5.14
C TYR A 52 -3.92 -11.32 -6.32
N LYS A 53 -3.47 -10.08 -6.56
CA LYS A 53 -2.51 -9.76 -7.63
C LYS A 53 -1.08 -9.87 -7.11
N SER A 54 -0.37 -10.90 -7.54
CA SER A 54 1.02 -11.21 -7.11
C SER A 54 1.18 -11.15 -5.58
N PRO A 55 0.43 -11.98 -4.82
CA PRO A 55 0.44 -11.94 -3.37
C PRO A 55 1.79 -12.38 -2.81
N ILE A 56 2.24 -11.70 -1.75
CA ILE A 56 3.47 -11.99 -1.03
C ILE A 56 3.17 -12.07 0.46
N THR A 57 3.89 -12.95 1.17
CA THR A 57 4.05 -12.86 2.63
C THR A 57 5.50 -12.50 2.89
N TYR A 58 5.75 -11.30 3.36
CA TYR A 58 7.11 -10.80 3.60
C TYR A 58 7.76 -11.47 4.80
N GLU A 59 6.99 -11.64 5.87
CA GLU A 59 7.47 -12.30 7.08
C GLU A 59 6.27 -12.87 7.88
N THR A 60 6.53 -13.91 8.68
CA THR A 60 5.58 -14.52 9.60
C THR A 60 6.20 -14.61 11.00
N LYS A 61 5.50 -14.10 12.01
CA LYS A 61 5.87 -14.25 13.41
C LYS A 61 4.79 -15.04 14.17
N TYR A 62 5.18 -16.12 14.84
CA TYR A 62 4.26 -16.91 15.65
C TYR A 62 3.94 -16.21 16.98
N ILE A 63 2.69 -16.36 17.40
CA ILE A 63 2.16 -15.80 18.64
C ILE A 63 2.18 -16.90 19.70
N TYR A 64 2.84 -16.64 20.82
CA TYR A 64 2.90 -17.55 21.97
C TYR A 64 2.28 -16.91 23.20
N LYS A 65 1.40 -17.64 23.88
CA LYS A 65 0.81 -17.24 25.17
C LYS A 65 1.04 -18.36 26.17
N ASN A 66 1.76 -18.06 27.25
CA ASN A 66 2.16 -19.03 28.28
C ASN A 66 2.86 -20.26 27.68
N GLY A 67 3.78 -20.05 26.73
CA GLY A 67 4.52 -21.13 26.04
C GLY A 67 3.72 -21.87 24.96
N VAL A 68 2.41 -21.67 24.86
CA VAL A 68 1.56 -22.30 23.84
C VAL A 68 1.50 -21.43 22.59
N LYS A 69 1.73 -22.03 21.42
CA LYS A 69 1.54 -21.36 20.12
C LYS A 69 0.05 -21.22 19.83
N ILE A 70 -0.47 -20.00 19.80
CA ILE A 70 -1.91 -19.73 19.64
C ILE A 70 -2.30 -19.13 18.29
N GLY A 71 -1.32 -18.79 17.45
CA GLY A 71 -1.55 -18.20 16.14
C GLY A 71 -0.28 -17.64 15.51
N TYR A 72 -0.46 -16.78 14.52
CA TYR A 72 0.60 -16.07 13.84
C TYR A 72 0.16 -14.69 13.37
N LEU A 73 1.13 -13.81 13.23
CA LEU A 73 1.05 -12.53 12.55
C LEU A 73 1.86 -12.60 11.26
N GLN A 74 1.30 -12.09 10.18
CA GLN A 74 1.96 -11.96 8.89
C GLN A 74 1.98 -10.50 8.45
N LEU A 75 3.12 -10.07 7.91
CA LEU A 75 3.15 -8.93 7.01
C LEU A 75 2.90 -9.46 5.59
N LYS A 76 1.66 -9.30 5.12
CA LYS A 76 1.27 -9.66 3.76
C LYS A 76 1.47 -8.47 2.83
N GLY A 77 1.50 -8.73 1.53
CA GLY A 77 1.64 -7.68 0.54
C GLY A 77 1.28 -8.12 -0.87
N SER A 78 1.44 -7.18 -1.79
CA SER A 78 1.25 -7.37 -3.23
C SER A 78 2.46 -6.82 -3.97
N ALA A 79 3.16 -7.66 -4.73
CA ALA A 79 4.22 -7.19 -5.62
C ALA A 79 3.67 -6.28 -6.72
N TYR A 80 2.42 -6.48 -7.12
CA TYR A 80 1.76 -5.72 -8.18
C TYR A 80 1.31 -4.34 -7.70
N CYS A 81 0.61 -4.27 -6.56
CA CYS A 81 0.17 -2.99 -6.00
C CYS A 81 1.26 -2.28 -5.20
N HIS A 82 2.37 -2.96 -4.89
CA HIS A 82 3.45 -2.47 -4.02
C HIS A 82 2.94 -2.04 -2.64
N THR A 83 2.03 -2.82 -2.08
CA THR A 83 1.43 -2.57 -0.76
C THR A 83 1.76 -3.68 0.23
N ALA A 84 1.62 -3.37 1.51
CA ALA A 84 1.67 -4.31 2.61
C ALA A 84 0.53 -4.08 3.61
N TRP A 85 0.12 -5.13 4.32
CA TRP A 85 -0.87 -5.07 5.39
C TRP A 85 -0.59 -6.15 6.44
N GLY A 86 -0.99 -5.87 7.69
CA GLY A 86 -0.93 -6.84 8.77
C GLY A 86 -2.10 -7.83 8.65
N TYR A 87 -1.82 -9.11 8.85
CA TYR A 87 -2.82 -10.16 8.96
C TYR A 87 -2.51 -11.05 10.16
N VAL A 88 -3.44 -11.14 11.10
CA VAL A 88 -3.35 -12.05 12.24
C VAL A 88 -4.31 -13.23 12.04
N LYS A 89 -3.86 -14.43 12.41
CA LYS A 89 -4.68 -15.63 12.49
C LYS A 89 -4.39 -16.40 13.77
N PHE A 90 -5.43 -16.65 14.56
CA PHE A 90 -5.44 -17.55 15.70
C PHE A 90 -5.89 -18.95 15.28
N TYR A 91 -5.38 -19.96 15.99
CA TYR A 91 -5.76 -21.36 15.77
C TYR A 91 -7.10 -21.73 16.40
N SER A 92 -7.50 -20.98 17.44
CA SER A 92 -8.81 -21.12 18.10
C SER A 92 -9.58 -19.82 18.00
N ALA A 93 -10.91 -19.93 18.01
CA ALA A 93 -11.79 -18.77 18.03
C ALA A 93 -11.56 -17.91 19.27
N ALA A 94 -11.66 -16.59 19.09
CA ALA A 94 -11.54 -15.64 20.18
C ALA A 94 -12.63 -15.89 21.24
N PRO A 95 -12.25 -15.96 22.53
CA PRO A 95 -13.17 -16.30 23.61
C PRO A 95 -14.14 -15.17 24.00
N TYR A 96 -13.82 -13.92 23.66
CA TYR A 96 -14.61 -12.73 23.95
C TYR A 96 -14.41 -11.65 22.88
N ASP A 97 -15.22 -10.60 22.93
CA ASP A 97 -15.17 -9.48 22.01
C ASP A 97 -13.96 -8.57 22.23
N TYR A 98 -13.53 -7.88 21.18
CA TYR A 98 -12.34 -7.01 21.20
C TYR A 98 -11.05 -7.75 21.58
N TYR A 99 -10.95 -9.04 21.24
CA TYR A 99 -9.86 -9.91 21.67
C TYR A 99 -8.49 -9.51 21.13
N ALA A 100 -8.40 -9.12 19.86
CA ALA A 100 -7.13 -8.76 19.25
C ALA A 100 -7.27 -7.73 18.14
N ASN A 101 -6.22 -6.93 17.97
CA ASN A 101 -6.08 -5.98 16.89
C ASN A 101 -4.67 -6.11 16.29
N ALA A 102 -4.58 -6.11 14.97
CA ALA A 102 -3.30 -5.98 14.28
C ALA A 102 -3.11 -4.53 13.82
N TYR A 103 -1.86 -4.13 13.73
CA TYR A 103 -1.42 -2.84 13.20
C TYR A 103 -0.40 -3.09 12.10
N VAL A 104 -0.40 -2.22 11.10
CA VAL A 104 0.65 -2.11 10.09
C VAL A 104 1.19 -0.69 10.17
N ASP A 105 2.50 -0.58 10.35
CA ASP A 105 3.21 0.69 10.38
C ASP A 105 4.03 0.82 9.11
N SER A 106 4.10 2.03 8.57
CA SER A 106 4.94 2.37 7.43
C SER A 106 6.01 3.36 7.86
N TYR A 107 7.23 3.16 7.38
CA TYR A 107 8.41 3.96 7.67
C TYR A 107 9.07 4.43 6.37
N THR A 108 9.56 5.67 6.36
CA THR A 108 10.43 6.18 5.32
C THR A 108 11.87 5.74 5.61
N ASN A 109 12.55 5.18 4.62
CA ASN A 109 13.90 4.63 4.73
C ASN A 109 14.04 3.62 5.90
N GLY A 110 12.98 2.85 6.17
CA GLY A 110 12.95 1.83 7.24
C GLY A 110 13.02 2.35 8.68
N THR A 111 13.10 3.66 8.90
CA THR A 111 13.46 4.25 10.21
C THR A 111 12.53 5.35 10.66
N THR A 112 12.08 6.22 9.75
CA THR A 112 11.24 7.37 10.11
C THR A 112 9.77 7.00 9.99
N TRP A 113 9.05 6.92 11.11
CA TRP A 113 7.62 6.59 11.09
C TRP A 113 6.83 7.56 10.19
N ARG A 114 5.94 7.01 9.37
CA ARG A 114 5.11 7.75 8.40
C ARG A 114 3.65 7.72 8.77
N THR A 115 3.10 6.52 8.93
CA THR A 115 1.68 6.31 9.22
C THR A 115 1.44 4.90 9.76
N SER A 116 0.26 4.68 10.32
CA SER A 116 -0.19 3.40 10.86
C SER A 116 -1.64 3.13 10.48
N LYS A 117 -1.99 1.86 10.28
CA LYS A 117 -3.36 1.38 10.11
C LYS A 117 -3.59 0.15 10.97
N SER A 118 -4.77 0.05 11.55
CA SER A 118 -5.21 -1.07 12.36
C SER A 118 -6.25 -1.92 11.63
N CYS A 119 -6.64 -3.06 12.21
CA CYS A 119 -7.81 -3.79 11.71
C CYS A 119 -9.10 -2.95 11.82
N THR A 120 -9.19 -2.01 12.77
CA THR A 120 -10.32 -1.09 12.94
C THR A 120 -10.30 0.14 12.03
N SER A 121 -9.17 0.40 11.34
CA SER A 121 -9.08 1.52 10.43
C SER A 121 -10.03 1.31 9.24
N SER A 122 -10.49 2.41 8.63
CA SER A 122 -11.10 2.34 7.29
C SER A 122 -10.16 1.57 6.37
N GLY A 123 -10.69 0.55 5.68
CA GLY A 123 -9.92 -0.40 4.87
C GLY A 123 -9.58 -1.73 5.56
N GLY A 124 -9.63 -1.81 6.89
CA GLY A 124 -9.52 -3.07 7.64
C GLY A 124 -10.87 -3.81 7.74
N ASN A 125 -10.89 -4.92 8.49
CA ASN A 125 -12.12 -5.72 8.71
C ASN A 125 -12.59 -5.81 10.17
N GLY A 126 -12.13 -4.90 11.04
CA GLY A 126 -12.46 -4.86 12.46
C GLY A 126 -11.54 -5.72 13.33
N MET A 127 -11.59 -5.53 14.65
CA MET A 127 -10.87 -6.37 15.60
C MET A 127 -11.35 -7.82 15.51
N VAL A 128 -10.54 -8.74 16.04
CA VAL A 128 -11.00 -10.12 16.25
C VAL A 128 -12.04 -10.12 17.36
N MET A 129 -13.30 -10.32 16.99
CA MET A 129 -14.44 -10.43 17.91
C MET A 129 -14.67 -11.86 18.35
N LYS A 130 -15.56 -12.08 19.34
CA LYS A 130 -15.88 -13.42 19.83
C LYS A 130 -16.28 -14.33 18.67
N GLY A 131 -15.74 -15.55 18.66
CA GLY A 131 -16.00 -16.54 17.60
C GLY A 131 -15.15 -16.36 16.34
N GLN A 132 -14.50 -15.21 16.15
CA GLN A 132 -13.61 -14.97 15.01
C GLN A 132 -12.19 -15.47 15.30
N THR A 133 -11.40 -15.66 14.24
CA THR A 133 -10.02 -16.15 14.35
C THR A 133 -9.00 -15.22 13.72
N SER A 134 -9.40 -14.14 13.06
CA SER A 134 -8.46 -13.34 12.28
C SER A 134 -8.96 -11.93 12.04
N CYS A 135 -8.02 -11.02 11.87
CA CYS A 135 -8.27 -9.71 11.29
C CYS A 135 -7.13 -9.31 10.36
N TYR A 136 -7.40 -8.36 9.47
CA TYR A 136 -6.43 -7.70 8.63
C TYR A 136 -6.59 -6.18 8.69
N THR A 137 -5.46 -5.50 8.57
CA THR A 137 -5.41 -4.04 8.49
C THR A 137 -5.77 -3.56 7.09
N ALA A 138 -6.05 -2.26 6.97
CA ALA A 138 -5.93 -1.61 5.68
C ALA A 138 -4.50 -1.74 5.13
N GLN A 139 -4.34 -1.56 3.81
CA GLN A 139 -3.02 -1.64 3.18
C GLN A 139 -2.30 -0.30 3.17
N LEU A 140 -0.97 -0.36 3.21
CA LEU A 140 -0.07 0.77 3.09
C LEU A 140 0.97 0.50 2.00
N TRP A 141 1.46 1.55 1.37
CA TRP A 141 2.52 1.46 0.37
C TRP A 141 3.85 0.94 0.99
N ASP A 142 4.46 -0.02 0.31
CA ASP A 142 5.66 -0.79 0.74
C ASP A 142 6.65 -0.97 -0.43
N LYS A 143 7.04 0.14 -1.06
CA LYS A 143 8.14 0.22 -2.02
C LYS A 143 8.95 1.48 -1.76
N ASP A 144 10.23 1.42 -2.14
CA ASP A 144 11.23 2.47 -1.97
C ASP A 144 10.63 3.90 -2.08
N PRO A 145 10.84 4.77 -1.08
CA PRO A 145 11.67 4.60 0.12
C PRO A 145 10.96 3.91 1.30
N TYR A 146 9.74 3.42 1.11
CA TYR A 146 8.89 2.99 2.20
C TYR A 146 9.04 1.51 2.54
N LYS A 147 8.98 1.22 3.84
CA LYS A 147 9.02 -0.12 4.42
C LYS A 147 7.91 -0.28 5.44
N ALA A 148 7.28 -1.45 5.47
CA ALA A 148 6.24 -1.76 6.42
C ALA A 148 6.69 -2.76 7.51
N SER A 149 6.10 -2.60 8.70
CA SER A 149 6.08 -3.61 9.75
C SER A 149 4.63 -3.90 10.14
N ALA A 150 4.40 -5.02 10.80
CA ALA A 150 3.13 -5.35 11.42
C ALA A 150 3.35 -5.79 12.86
N GLU A 151 2.39 -5.46 13.72
CA GLU A 151 2.33 -5.94 15.10
C GLU A 151 0.92 -6.38 15.48
N VAL A 152 0.81 -7.18 16.54
CA VAL A 152 -0.47 -7.62 17.09
C VAL A 152 -0.53 -7.42 18.59
N TRP A 153 -1.65 -6.84 19.01
CA TRP A 153 -2.04 -6.68 20.39
C TRP A 153 -3.19 -7.62 20.70
N ILE A 154 -3.07 -8.35 21.82
CA ILE A 154 -4.15 -9.17 22.37
C ILE A 154 -4.57 -8.53 23.69
N TYR A 155 -5.86 -8.28 23.83
CA TYR A 155 -6.44 -7.61 24.98
C TYR A 155 -7.01 -8.66 25.93
N SER A 156 -6.85 -8.45 27.24
CA SER A 156 -7.60 -9.20 28.25
C SER A 156 -9.08 -8.85 28.21
N SER A 157 -9.93 -9.64 28.86
CA SER A 157 -11.34 -9.30 29.06
C SER A 157 -11.56 -8.00 29.86
N SER A 158 -10.56 -7.55 30.61
CA SER A 158 -10.54 -6.24 31.29
C SER A 158 -10.04 -5.08 30.41
N GLY A 159 -9.69 -5.35 29.15
CA GLY A 159 -9.22 -4.35 28.18
C GLY A 159 -7.71 -4.07 28.22
N ALA A 160 -6.93 -4.76 29.06
CA ALA A 160 -5.49 -4.57 29.11
C ALA A 160 -4.83 -5.23 27.88
N GLY A 161 -4.17 -4.43 27.04
CA GLY A 161 -3.48 -4.89 25.84
C GLY A 161 -2.04 -5.33 26.10
N THR A 162 -1.63 -6.45 25.53
CA THR A 162 -0.22 -6.87 25.46
C THR A 162 0.18 -7.09 24.01
N ARG A 163 1.34 -6.55 23.60
CA ARG A 163 1.92 -6.83 22.28
C ARG A 163 2.57 -8.21 22.29
N TYR A 164 2.10 -9.10 21.44
CA TYR A 164 2.58 -10.50 21.41
C TYR A 164 3.52 -10.82 20.25
N ALA A 165 3.43 -10.10 19.14
CA ALA A 165 4.32 -10.30 18.01
C ALA A 165 4.49 -9.00 17.21
N ILE A 166 5.68 -8.86 16.62
CA ILE A 166 6.05 -7.84 15.64
C ILE A 166 6.89 -8.51 14.56
N THR A 167 6.73 -8.04 13.32
CA THR A 167 7.37 -8.56 12.11
C THR A 167 7.51 -7.41 11.11
N GLY A 168 8.51 -7.39 10.23
CA GLY A 168 8.67 -6.27 9.31
C GLY A 168 9.83 -6.40 8.33
N ARG A 169 9.83 -5.48 7.35
CA ARG A 169 10.93 -5.34 6.39
C ARG A 169 11.88 -4.27 6.90
N HIS A 170 12.97 -4.70 7.53
CA HIS A 170 14.08 -3.81 7.92
C HIS A 170 14.82 -3.28 6.70
#